data_AF-A0A4E0QJM5-F1
#
_entry.id   AF-A0A4E0QJM5-F1
#
_cell.length_a   1.000
_cell.length_b   1.000
_cell.length_c   1.000
_cell.angle_alpha   90.00
_cell.angle_beta   90.00
_cell.angle_gamma   90.00
#
_symmetry.space_group_name_H-M   'P 1'
#
loop_
_entity.id
_entity.type
_entity.pdbx_description
1 polymer ?
#
loop_
_entity_poly.entity_id
_entity_poly.type
_entity_poly.pdbx_seq_one_letter_code
_entity_poly.pdbx_strand_id
1 'polypeptide(L)'
;MRFVRLVFFYFNFLIFLTLNQFTTLKGEFLKKLVFNGFLAATISFATMPAQSEIISGTNLSLHFESAHLIGSGRNININRVPVVDTTTGETTFFDVVFRFTLKEGELVFDKTSSLSISPPLSAALLIPGQYKDQAGYSYTLSEPSMLSESRSLYTLIGFDGFSAQIVTGEPTGHPDIGQREIVTSLSASYIYGLITDKYNLSNGGNLRPTNEFWHENQLIGLRQNSETLSITLFSKGSDDFSTPQEGAVLHRVEEE
;
A
#
# COMPACT_ATOMS: atom_id res chain seq x y z
N MET A 1 -19.49 -5.06 -31.75
CA MET A 1 -18.26 -4.89 -30.96
C MET A 1 -18.10 -6.15 -30.13
N ARG A 2 -17.13 -7.01 -30.49
CA ARG A 2 -17.06 -8.43 -30.10
C ARG A 2 -16.30 -8.61 -28.79
N PHE A 3 -16.95 -9.25 -27.82
CA PHE A 3 -16.42 -10.20 -26.83
C PHE A 3 -14.94 -10.04 -26.43
N VAL A 4 -14.67 -9.23 -25.39
CA VAL A 4 -13.52 -9.48 -24.51
C VAL A 4 -14.08 -10.15 -23.26
N ARG A 5 -13.97 -11.47 -23.27
CA ARG A 5 -14.50 -12.38 -22.25
C ARG A 5 -13.79 -12.15 -20.91
N LEU A 6 -14.64 -12.10 -19.90
CA LEU A 6 -14.50 -12.62 -18.55
C LEU A 6 -13.70 -13.95 -18.45
N VAL A 7 -12.38 -13.91 -18.64
CA VAL A 7 -11.52 -15.11 -18.64
C VAL A 7 -11.01 -15.48 -17.24
N PHE A 8 -10.92 -14.53 -16.30
CA PHE A 8 -10.31 -14.80 -14.99
C PHE A 8 -11.18 -15.61 -14.01
N PHE A 9 -12.50 -15.41 -14.02
CA PHE A 9 -13.39 -16.12 -13.10
C PHE A 9 -13.76 -17.54 -13.55
N TYR A 10 -13.79 -17.79 -14.87
CA TYR A 10 -14.12 -19.12 -15.41
C TYR A 10 -12.99 -20.14 -15.22
N PHE A 11 -11.74 -19.68 -15.11
CA PHE A 11 -10.57 -20.56 -15.11
C PHE A 11 -10.34 -21.25 -13.75
N ASN A 12 -10.52 -20.55 -12.63
CA ASN A 12 -10.39 -21.15 -11.29
C ASN A 12 -11.51 -22.17 -10.99
N PHE A 13 -12.73 -21.93 -11.48
CA PHE A 13 -13.85 -22.84 -11.26
C PHE A 13 -13.76 -24.13 -12.10
N LEU A 14 -13.20 -24.06 -13.32
CA LEU A 14 -13.01 -25.23 -14.18
C LEU A 14 -11.88 -26.15 -13.68
N ILE A 15 -10.84 -25.60 -13.06
CA ILE A 15 -9.74 -26.36 -12.42
C ILE A 15 -10.26 -27.19 -11.25
N PHE A 16 -11.16 -26.62 -10.42
CA PHE A 16 -11.74 -27.34 -9.28
C PHE A 16 -12.68 -28.49 -9.71
N LEU A 17 -13.42 -28.33 -10.80
CA LEU A 17 -14.32 -29.36 -11.34
C LEU A 17 -13.59 -30.49 -12.07
N THR A 18 -12.46 -30.20 -12.72
CA THR A 18 -11.66 -31.22 -13.44
C THR A 18 -10.79 -32.06 -12.50
N LEU A 19 -10.31 -31.49 -11.39
CA LEU A 19 -9.59 -32.24 -10.34
C LEU A 19 -10.46 -33.33 -9.69
N ASN A 20 -11.77 -33.10 -9.53
CA ASN A 20 -12.66 -34.08 -8.91
C ASN A 20 -13.03 -35.28 -9.83
N GLN A 21 -12.89 -35.13 -11.15
CA GLN A 21 -13.23 -36.16 -12.14
C GLN A 21 -12.05 -37.12 -12.45
N PHE A 22 -10.83 -36.82 -12.00
CA PHE A 22 -9.62 -37.58 -12.36
C PHE A 22 -9.20 -38.66 -11.35
N THR A 23 -10.03 -38.93 -10.33
CA THR A 23 -9.76 -39.97 -9.30
C THR A 23 -9.80 -41.40 -9.83
N THR A 24 -10.19 -41.63 -11.08
CA THR A 24 -10.37 -42.97 -11.70
C THR A 24 -9.21 -43.46 -12.58
N LEU A 25 -8.10 -42.72 -12.71
CA LEU A 25 -6.94 -43.19 -13.49
C LEU A 25 -6.03 -44.10 -12.64
N LYS A 26 -5.96 -45.39 -13.00
CA LYS A 26 -5.02 -46.36 -12.42
C LYS A 26 -3.62 -46.15 -13.01
N GLY A 27 -2.74 -45.51 -12.26
CA GLY A 27 -1.31 -45.43 -12.56
C GLY A 27 -0.60 -44.25 -11.89
N GLU A 28 0.19 -44.53 -10.85
CA GLU A 28 1.01 -43.54 -10.12
C GLU A 28 1.89 -42.67 -11.05
N PHE A 29 2.41 -43.26 -12.13
CA PHE A 29 3.26 -42.57 -13.10
C PHE A 29 2.48 -41.57 -13.97
N LEU A 30 1.28 -41.93 -14.42
CA LEU A 30 0.41 -41.04 -15.22
C LEU A 30 -0.09 -39.86 -14.38
N LYS A 31 -0.40 -40.09 -13.10
CA LYS A 31 -0.80 -39.04 -12.15
C LYS A 31 0.30 -37.98 -11.99
N LYS A 32 1.56 -38.41 -11.80
CA LYS A 32 2.71 -37.49 -11.67
C LYS A 32 3.02 -36.72 -12.95
N LEU A 33 2.92 -37.37 -14.11
CA LEU A 33 3.16 -36.71 -15.41
C LEU A 33 2.10 -35.65 -15.72
N VAL A 34 0.81 -35.97 -15.48
CA VAL A 34 -0.30 -35.02 -15.71
C VAL A 34 -0.27 -33.88 -14.69
N PHE A 35 0.03 -34.16 -13.42
CA PHE A 35 0.13 -33.14 -12.38
C PHE A 35 1.28 -32.15 -12.64
N ASN A 36 2.47 -32.66 -13.00
CA ASN A 36 3.62 -31.81 -13.31
C ASN A 36 3.46 -31.05 -14.64
N GLY A 37 2.77 -31.63 -15.62
CA GLY A 37 2.43 -30.95 -16.88
C GLY A 37 1.46 -29.78 -16.68
N PHE A 38 0.44 -29.94 -15.83
CA PHE A 38 -0.48 -28.85 -15.47
C PHE A 38 0.20 -27.75 -14.65
N LEU A 39 1.11 -28.11 -13.73
CA LEU A 39 1.87 -27.14 -12.94
C LEU A 39 2.79 -26.27 -13.84
N ALA A 40 3.46 -26.88 -14.83
CA ALA A 40 4.31 -26.17 -15.79
C ALA A 40 3.48 -25.26 -16.74
N ALA A 41 2.28 -25.69 -17.14
CA ALA A 41 1.39 -24.86 -17.94
C ALA A 41 0.83 -23.66 -17.15
N THR A 42 0.61 -23.80 -15.84
CA THR A 42 0.09 -22.71 -14.99
C THR A 42 1.10 -21.56 -14.85
N ILE A 43 2.40 -21.86 -14.84
CA ILE A 43 3.46 -20.85 -14.74
C ILE A 43 3.65 -20.10 -16.07
N SER A 44 3.32 -20.73 -17.19
CA SER A 44 3.60 -20.19 -18.54
C SER A 44 2.59 -19.16 -19.04
N PHE A 45 1.41 -19.04 -18.41
CA PHE A 45 0.39 -18.03 -18.74
C PHE A 45 0.40 -16.80 -17.82
N ALA A 46 1.28 -16.76 -16.81
CA ALA A 46 1.35 -15.66 -15.84
C ALA A 46 2.27 -14.49 -16.26
N THR A 47 2.88 -14.53 -17.45
CA THR A 47 3.91 -13.54 -17.86
C THR A 47 3.45 -12.55 -18.92
N MET A 48 2.14 -12.32 -19.09
CA MET A 48 1.73 -11.14 -19.87
C MET A 48 1.99 -9.90 -19.00
N PRO A 49 2.81 -8.93 -19.47
CA PRO A 49 2.95 -7.68 -18.74
C PRO A 49 1.55 -7.08 -18.64
N ALA A 50 1.11 -6.80 -17.42
CA ALA A 50 -0.13 -6.06 -17.23
C ALA A 50 0.09 -4.67 -17.84
N GLN A 51 -0.76 -4.31 -18.81
CA GLN A 51 -0.62 -3.08 -19.57
C GLN A 51 -1.70 -2.09 -19.15
N SER A 52 -1.28 -0.84 -19.02
CA SER A 52 -2.18 0.29 -18.90
C SER A 52 -2.96 0.50 -20.19
N GLU A 53 -4.25 0.83 -20.07
CA GLU A 53 -5.11 1.11 -21.22
C GLU A 53 -5.22 2.62 -21.44
N ILE A 54 -4.93 3.08 -22.66
CA ILE A 54 -5.21 4.47 -23.05
C ILE A 54 -6.69 4.57 -23.42
N ILE A 55 -7.43 5.39 -22.70
CA ILE A 55 -8.87 5.57 -22.94
C ILE A 55 -9.05 6.27 -24.29
N SER A 56 -9.61 5.52 -25.24
CA SER A 56 -9.86 5.98 -26.60
C SER A 56 -10.56 7.33 -26.65
N GLY A 57 -9.98 8.30 -27.36
CA GLY A 57 -10.52 9.65 -27.50
C GLY A 57 -10.16 10.61 -26.36
N THR A 58 -9.27 10.21 -25.44
CA THR A 58 -8.75 11.06 -24.36
C THR A 58 -7.23 10.92 -24.24
N ASN A 59 -6.62 11.79 -23.44
CA ASN A 59 -5.20 11.68 -23.06
C ASN A 59 -5.01 10.93 -21.74
N LEU A 60 -5.98 10.10 -21.32
CA LEU A 60 -5.93 9.42 -20.03
C LEU A 60 -5.49 7.96 -20.19
N SER A 61 -4.46 7.57 -19.43
CA SER A 61 -3.98 6.20 -19.29
C SER A 61 -4.44 5.61 -17.97
N LEU A 62 -5.08 4.45 -18.01
CA LEU A 62 -5.70 3.77 -16.86
C LEU A 62 -4.85 2.57 -16.44
N HIS A 63 -4.46 2.52 -15.17
CA HIS A 63 -3.49 1.55 -14.64
C HIS A 63 -4.13 0.56 -13.64
N PHE A 64 -5.05 -0.29 -14.08
CA PHE A 64 -5.72 -1.25 -13.20
C PHE A 64 -4.77 -2.28 -12.57
N GLU A 65 -3.64 -2.57 -13.21
CA GLU A 65 -2.63 -3.48 -12.71
C GLU A 65 -2.01 -3.05 -11.38
N SER A 66 -2.09 -1.75 -11.10
CA SER A 66 -1.55 -1.14 -9.87
C SER A 66 -2.62 -0.92 -8.80
N ALA A 67 -3.86 -1.33 -9.05
CA ALA A 67 -5.01 -1.05 -8.18
C ALA A 67 -5.36 -2.22 -7.25
N HIS A 68 -5.95 -1.93 -6.09
CA HIS A 68 -6.40 -2.95 -5.15
C HIS A 68 -7.86 -3.33 -5.44
N LEU A 69 -8.09 -4.57 -5.86
CA LEU A 69 -9.43 -5.10 -6.18
C LEU A 69 -9.99 -5.98 -5.05
N ILE A 70 -11.20 -5.65 -4.60
CA ILE A 70 -11.96 -6.39 -3.57
C ILE A 70 -13.36 -6.71 -4.09
N GLY A 71 -13.67 -8.00 -4.20
CA GLY A 71 -15.03 -8.47 -4.51
C GLY A 71 -15.85 -8.68 -3.23
N SER A 72 -17.10 -8.19 -3.22
CA SER A 72 -18.06 -8.49 -2.14
C SER A 72 -19.49 -8.53 -2.68
N GLY A 73 -20.14 -9.69 -2.58
CA GLY A 73 -21.48 -9.91 -3.10
C GLY A 73 -21.58 -9.63 -4.60
N ARG A 74 -22.42 -8.65 -4.97
CA ARG A 74 -22.62 -8.20 -6.36
C ARG A 74 -21.76 -6.99 -6.76
N ASN A 75 -20.78 -6.64 -5.94
CA ASN A 75 -19.93 -5.47 -6.14
C ASN A 75 -18.47 -5.90 -6.32
N ILE A 76 -17.78 -5.23 -7.23
CA ILE A 76 -16.32 -5.21 -7.35
C ILE A 76 -15.90 -3.80 -7.01
N ASN A 77 -15.16 -3.65 -5.91
CA ASN A 77 -14.56 -2.39 -5.51
C ASN A 77 -13.10 -2.41 -5.96
N ILE A 78 -12.68 -1.37 -6.65
CA ILE A 78 -11.30 -1.19 -7.10
C ILE A 78 -10.83 0.13 -6.52
N ASN A 79 -9.96 0.04 -5.54
CA ASN A 79 -9.49 1.21 -4.82
C ASN A 79 -8.22 1.74 -5.48
N ARG A 80 -8.14 3.07 -5.57
CA ARG A 80 -6.96 3.81 -6.02
C ARG A 80 -6.43 3.39 -7.39
N VAL A 81 -7.32 3.33 -8.36
CA VAL A 81 -6.93 3.18 -9.76
C VAL A 81 -6.16 4.42 -10.20
N PRO A 82 -4.87 4.32 -10.57
CA PRO A 82 -4.12 5.43 -11.11
C PRO A 82 -4.60 5.76 -12.52
N VAL A 83 -4.83 7.04 -12.76
CA VAL A 83 -5.18 7.60 -14.06
C VAL A 83 -4.17 8.69 -14.38
N VAL A 84 -3.36 8.45 -15.40
CA VAL A 84 -2.26 9.33 -15.81
C VAL A 84 -2.70 10.13 -17.02
N ASP A 85 -2.62 11.45 -16.95
CA ASP A 85 -2.69 12.29 -18.14
C ASP A 85 -1.39 12.14 -18.92
N THR A 86 -1.44 11.58 -20.13
CA THR A 86 -0.27 11.30 -20.95
C THR A 86 0.37 12.54 -21.55
N THR A 87 -0.30 13.69 -21.49
CA THR A 87 0.21 14.99 -21.96
C THR A 87 0.97 15.71 -20.85
N THR A 88 0.45 15.69 -19.61
CA THR A 88 1.06 16.40 -18.47
C THR A 88 1.92 15.50 -17.57
N GLY A 89 1.70 14.18 -17.60
CA GLY A 89 2.28 13.21 -16.68
C GLY A 89 1.62 13.18 -15.30
N GLU A 90 0.58 14.00 -15.05
CA GLU A 90 -0.10 14.07 -13.76
C GLU A 90 -0.92 12.80 -13.50
N THR A 91 -0.88 12.30 -12.25
CA THR A 91 -1.62 11.10 -11.84
C THR A 91 -2.73 11.44 -10.85
N THR A 92 -3.97 11.08 -11.19
CA THR A 92 -5.12 11.14 -10.28
C THR A 92 -5.54 9.73 -9.89
N PHE A 93 -5.88 9.52 -8.62
CA PHE A 93 -6.35 8.22 -8.11
C PHE A 93 -7.87 8.20 -8.01
N PHE A 94 -8.49 7.09 -8.40
CA PHE A 94 -9.93 6.90 -8.33
C PHE A 94 -10.33 5.63 -7.59
N ASP A 95 -11.38 5.71 -6.78
CA ASP A 95 -12.09 4.55 -6.24
C ASP A 95 -13.29 4.25 -7.14
N VAL A 96 -13.35 3.00 -7.61
CA VAL A 96 -14.32 2.54 -8.60
C VAL A 96 -15.13 1.41 -8.01
N VAL A 97 -16.45 1.52 -8.06
CA VAL A 97 -17.34 0.42 -7.66
C VAL A 97 -18.17 -0.02 -8.85
N PHE A 98 -17.95 -1.25 -9.28
CA PHE A 98 -18.76 -1.90 -10.29
C PHE A 98 -19.78 -2.82 -9.63
N ARG A 99 -21.07 -2.53 -9.84
CA ARG A 99 -22.13 -3.49 -9.52
C ARG A 99 -22.39 -4.37 -10.72
N PHE A 100 -22.55 -5.67 -10.53
CA PHE A 100 -22.90 -6.58 -11.62
C PHE A 100 -24.15 -7.40 -11.32
N THR A 101 -24.69 -8.00 -12.36
CA THR A 101 -25.70 -9.05 -12.31
C THR A 101 -25.31 -10.16 -13.27
N LEU A 102 -25.79 -11.37 -13.00
CA LEU A 102 -25.68 -12.48 -13.95
C LEU A 102 -26.95 -12.51 -14.79
N LYS A 103 -26.82 -12.38 -16.11
CA LYS A 103 -27.93 -12.55 -17.05
C LYS A 103 -27.49 -13.49 -18.16
N GLU A 104 -28.24 -14.57 -18.37
CA GLU A 104 -27.98 -15.53 -19.46
C GLU A 104 -26.55 -16.11 -19.46
N GLY A 105 -25.92 -16.22 -18.28
CA GLY A 105 -24.54 -16.72 -18.13
C GLY A 105 -23.45 -15.67 -18.33
N GLU A 106 -23.81 -14.41 -18.60
CA GLU A 106 -22.88 -13.30 -18.74
C GLU A 106 -22.91 -12.38 -17.51
N LEU A 107 -21.73 -11.88 -17.12
CA LEU A 107 -21.64 -10.80 -16.15
C LEU A 107 -21.97 -9.48 -16.84
N VAL A 108 -23.09 -8.90 -16.44
CA VAL A 108 -23.58 -7.61 -16.92
C VAL A 108 -23.34 -6.58 -15.83
N PHE A 109 -22.48 -5.60 -16.12
CA PHE A 109 -22.24 -4.47 -15.22
C PHE A 109 -23.39 -3.47 -15.29
N ASP A 110 -23.81 -3.00 -14.13
CA ASP A 110 -24.87 -2.01 -13.96
C ASP A 110 -24.34 -0.60 -14.26
N LYS A 111 -25.19 0.26 -14.81
CA LYS A 111 -24.81 1.64 -15.18
C LYS A 111 -24.59 2.55 -13.96
N THR A 112 -25.07 2.14 -12.79
CA THR A 112 -24.90 2.87 -11.51
C THR A 112 -23.57 2.58 -10.80
N SER A 113 -22.52 2.19 -11.53
CA SER A 113 -21.17 2.15 -10.98
C SER A 113 -20.77 3.54 -10.46
N SER A 114 -20.26 3.62 -9.23
CA SER A 114 -19.77 4.88 -8.69
C SER A 114 -18.29 5.06 -9.03
N LEU A 115 -17.93 6.28 -9.40
CA LEU A 115 -16.57 6.73 -9.58
C LEU A 115 -16.38 7.94 -8.67
N SER A 116 -15.40 7.86 -7.77
CA SER A 116 -14.98 8.99 -6.94
C SER A 116 -13.49 9.16 -7.02
N ILE A 117 -13.02 10.41 -7.00
CA ILE A 117 -11.61 10.68 -6.77
C ILE A 117 -11.28 10.07 -5.42
N SER A 118 -10.30 9.16 -5.38
CA SER A 118 -9.82 8.61 -4.12
C SER A 118 -9.40 9.81 -3.28
N PRO A 119 -9.82 9.89 -2.01
CA PRO A 119 -9.25 10.90 -1.14
C PRO A 119 -7.72 10.82 -1.23
N PRO A 120 -7.01 11.96 -1.10
CA PRO A 120 -5.58 11.91 -0.83
C PRO A 120 -5.35 10.83 0.21
N LEU A 121 -4.30 10.03 0.06
CA LEU A 121 -3.90 9.24 1.23
C LEU A 121 -3.56 10.29 2.28
N SER A 122 -4.51 10.61 3.17
CA SER A 122 -4.17 10.79 4.57
C SER A 122 -3.28 9.59 4.84
N ALA A 123 -1.99 9.86 4.97
CA ALA A 123 -0.98 8.94 4.50
C ALA A 123 -1.16 7.51 5.05
N ALA A 124 -0.77 6.54 4.22
CA ALA A 124 -1.03 5.11 4.33
C ALA A 124 -1.36 4.65 5.77
N LEU A 125 -2.52 3.99 5.96
CA LEU A 125 -2.87 3.31 7.21
C LEU A 125 -1.64 2.58 7.74
N LEU A 126 -1.03 3.12 8.78
CA LEU A 126 0.12 2.46 9.39
C LEU A 126 -0.40 1.16 9.98
N ILE A 127 0.38 0.11 9.81
CA ILE A 127 0.02 -1.22 10.29
C ILE A 127 0.73 -1.40 11.63
N PRO A 128 0.01 -1.46 12.77
CA PRO A 128 0.64 -1.74 14.05
C PRO A 128 1.39 -3.08 14.04
N GLY A 129 2.40 -3.17 14.89
CA GLY A 129 3.14 -4.40 15.13
C GLY A 129 4.65 -4.21 15.23
N GLN A 130 5.34 -5.34 15.13
CA GLN A 130 6.79 -5.41 15.23
C GLN A 130 7.44 -5.26 13.86
N TYR A 131 8.52 -4.50 13.82
CA TYR A 131 9.33 -4.24 12.65
C TYR A 131 10.80 -4.44 12.99
N LYS A 132 11.62 -4.73 11.98
CA LYS A 132 13.07 -4.81 12.08
C LYS A 132 13.74 -4.02 10.97
N ASP A 133 14.83 -3.34 11.29
CA ASP A 133 15.70 -2.77 10.25
C ASP A 133 16.61 -3.85 9.63
N GLN A 134 17.42 -3.44 8.65
CA GLN A 134 18.38 -4.30 7.97
C GLN A 134 19.50 -4.82 8.89
N ALA A 135 19.77 -4.14 10.01
CA ALA A 135 20.74 -4.56 11.01
C ALA A 135 20.13 -5.50 12.08
N GLY A 136 18.82 -5.75 12.01
CA GLY A 136 18.10 -6.65 12.89
C GLY A 136 17.59 -6.00 14.17
N TYR A 137 17.68 -4.68 14.32
CA TYR A 137 17.12 -3.99 15.48
C TYR A 137 15.61 -3.90 15.40
N SER A 138 14.95 -4.06 16.54
CA SER A 138 13.50 -4.12 16.62
C SER A 138 12.89 -2.75 16.91
N TYR A 139 11.74 -2.52 16.27
CA TYR A 139 10.90 -1.36 16.45
C TYR A 139 9.45 -1.82 16.60
N THR A 140 8.72 -1.22 17.50
CA THR A 140 7.30 -1.50 17.74
C THR A 140 6.50 -0.27 17.37
N LEU A 141 5.59 -0.41 16.42
CA LEU A 141 4.57 0.59 16.16
C LEU A 141 3.32 0.23 16.97
N SER A 142 2.89 1.14 17.83
CA SER A 142 1.72 0.94 18.70
C SER A 142 0.42 0.83 17.90
N GLU A 143 -0.60 0.26 18.54
CA GLU A 143 -1.99 0.46 18.11
C GLU A 143 -2.33 1.95 18.10
N PRO A 144 -3.21 2.40 17.18
CA PRO A 144 -3.62 3.79 17.13
C PRO A 144 -4.49 4.17 18.33
N SER A 145 -4.21 5.35 18.88
CA SER A 145 -5.11 6.04 19.79
C SER A 145 -5.87 7.12 19.04
N MET A 146 -7.19 7.18 19.21
CA MET A 146 -8.00 8.20 18.53
C MET A 146 -7.75 9.58 19.12
N LEU A 147 -7.49 10.55 18.24
CA LEU A 147 -7.47 11.98 18.54
C LEU A 147 -8.76 12.64 18.03
N SER A 148 -8.89 13.95 18.29
CA SER A 148 -9.94 14.77 17.67
C SER A 148 -9.80 14.82 16.14
N GLU A 149 -10.86 15.23 15.44
CA GLU A 149 -10.86 15.43 13.98
C GLU A 149 -10.57 14.16 13.15
N SER A 150 -10.94 12.99 13.66
CA SER A 150 -10.75 11.70 12.98
C SER A 150 -9.28 11.36 12.68
N ARG A 151 -8.36 11.90 13.49
CA ARG A 151 -6.93 11.56 13.44
C ARG A 151 -6.60 10.44 14.42
N SER A 152 -5.53 9.72 14.12
CA SER A 152 -4.99 8.65 14.95
C SER A 152 -3.56 8.98 15.34
N LEU A 153 -3.25 8.83 16.62
CA LEU A 153 -1.90 8.90 17.17
C LEU A 153 -1.30 7.50 17.26
N TYR A 154 -0.11 7.35 16.73
CA TYR A 154 0.74 6.18 16.88
C TYR A 154 1.99 6.56 17.67
N THR A 155 2.52 5.61 18.42
CA THR A 155 3.85 5.71 19.02
C THR A 155 4.74 4.66 18.39
N LEU A 156 5.82 5.10 17.78
CA LEU A 156 6.90 4.22 17.34
C LEU A 156 7.93 4.19 18.44
N ILE A 157 8.31 3.00 18.90
CA ILE A 157 9.38 2.79 19.88
C ILE A 157 10.43 1.91 19.22
N GLY A 158 11.69 2.28 19.34
CA GLY A 158 12.80 1.60 18.70
C GLY A 158 13.89 1.18 19.66
N PHE A 159 14.95 0.66 19.06
CA PHE A 159 16.18 0.32 19.76
C PHE A 159 16.82 1.56 20.41
N ASP A 160 17.57 1.32 21.50
CA ASP A 160 18.33 2.34 22.25
C ASP A 160 17.51 3.55 22.71
N GLY A 161 16.25 3.29 23.07
CA GLY A 161 15.36 4.31 23.60
C GLY A 161 14.85 5.29 22.55
N PHE A 162 14.88 4.94 21.26
CA PHE A 162 14.19 5.70 20.22
C PHE A 162 12.66 5.71 20.45
N SER A 163 12.01 6.85 20.27
CA SER A 163 10.57 7.04 20.35
C SER A 163 10.13 8.25 19.54
N ALA A 164 9.03 8.08 18.83
CA ALA A 164 8.36 9.15 18.12
C ALA A 164 6.85 9.03 18.23
N GLN A 165 6.18 10.18 18.17
CA GLN A 165 4.73 10.30 18.06
C GLN A 165 4.34 10.70 16.65
N ILE A 166 3.42 9.95 16.05
CA ILE A 166 3.02 10.08 14.66
C ILE A 166 1.52 10.28 14.58
N VAL A 167 1.05 11.31 13.86
CA VAL A 167 -0.37 11.62 13.76
C VAL A 167 -0.83 11.56 12.31
N THR A 168 -1.87 10.78 12.04
CA THR A 168 -2.46 10.64 10.71
C THR A 168 -3.16 11.90 10.23
N GLY A 169 -3.43 11.94 8.92
CA GLY A 169 -4.10 13.05 8.25
C GLY A 169 -3.13 14.01 7.57
N GLU A 170 -3.70 15.05 6.98
CA GLU A 170 -2.95 16.12 6.32
C GLU A 170 -2.06 16.88 7.33
N PRO A 171 -0.91 17.43 6.90
CA PRO A 171 -0.07 18.27 7.75
C PRO A 171 -0.82 19.49 8.32
N THR A 172 -1.69 20.09 7.51
CA THR A 172 -2.61 21.15 7.94
C THR A 172 -3.57 20.60 8.99
N GLY A 173 -3.59 21.22 10.18
CA GLY A 173 -4.41 20.76 11.32
C GLY A 173 -3.79 19.63 12.15
N HIS A 174 -2.56 19.21 11.87
CA HIS A 174 -1.82 18.32 12.77
C HIS A 174 -1.60 19.03 14.14
N PRO A 175 -1.78 18.35 15.29
CA PRO A 175 -1.69 19.00 16.61
C PRO A 175 -0.33 19.68 16.86
N ASP A 176 0.78 19.03 16.53
CA ASP A 176 2.12 19.56 16.83
C ASP A 176 2.77 20.44 15.76
N ILE A 177 2.40 20.24 14.49
CA ILE A 177 3.01 20.94 13.35
C ILE A 177 2.04 21.78 12.52
N GLY A 178 0.72 21.58 12.66
CA GLY A 178 -0.28 22.15 11.76
C GLY A 178 -0.41 23.67 11.79
N GLN A 179 0.21 24.34 12.78
CA GLN A 179 0.29 25.80 12.90
C GLN A 179 1.67 26.36 12.54
N ARG A 180 2.61 25.51 12.10
CA ARG A 180 3.97 25.91 11.75
C ARG A 180 4.04 26.34 10.28
N GLU A 181 4.92 27.28 9.96
CA GLU A 181 5.12 27.79 8.59
C GLU A 181 5.61 26.70 7.62
N ILE A 182 6.18 25.61 8.14
CA ILE A 182 6.68 24.48 7.35
C ILE A 182 5.55 23.69 6.66
N VAL A 183 4.31 23.77 7.14
CA VAL A 183 3.17 22.94 6.68
C VAL A 183 2.98 22.99 5.17
N THR A 184 3.14 24.17 4.56
CA THR A 184 2.95 24.36 3.11
C THR A 184 4.02 23.67 2.26
N SER A 185 5.17 23.33 2.86
CA SER A 185 6.24 22.59 2.19
C SER A 185 6.13 21.07 2.37
N LEU A 186 5.23 20.60 3.23
CA LEU A 186 5.10 19.18 3.54
C LEU A 186 4.25 18.46 2.51
N SER A 187 4.72 17.29 2.09
CA SER A 187 4.03 16.44 1.12
C SER A 187 2.93 15.62 1.79
N ALA A 188 1.72 15.62 1.23
CA ALA A 188 0.64 14.73 1.66
C ALA A 188 0.96 13.23 1.49
N SER A 189 2.09 12.87 0.87
CA SER A 189 2.50 11.47 0.69
C SER A 189 3.09 10.81 1.96
N TYR A 190 3.33 11.57 3.02
CA TYR A 190 3.88 11.11 4.30
C TYR A 190 2.90 11.34 5.45
N ILE A 191 2.95 10.46 6.47
CA ILE A 191 2.37 10.76 7.79
C ILE A 191 3.45 11.39 8.63
N TYR A 192 3.17 12.53 9.24
CA TYR A 192 4.17 13.25 9.99
C TYR A 192 4.10 12.94 11.48
N GLY A 193 5.25 13.13 12.11
CA GLY A 193 5.43 12.95 13.54
C GLY A 193 6.65 13.69 14.04
N LEU A 194 6.78 13.75 15.36
CA LEU A 194 7.95 14.30 16.03
C LEU A 194 8.62 13.22 16.85
N ILE A 195 9.95 13.28 16.90
CA ILE A 195 10.75 12.48 17.82
C ILE A 195 10.52 13.02 19.23
N THR A 196 10.19 12.12 20.15
CA THR A 196 9.80 12.45 21.53
C THR A 196 10.83 12.04 22.58
N ASP A 197 11.95 11.47 22.18
CA ASP A 197 12.95 11.02 23.14
C ASP A 197 13.66 12.16 23.84
N LYS A 198 13.80 11.96 25.14
CA LYS A 198 14.54 12.84 26.05
C LYS A 198 15.79 12.15 26.62
N TYR A 199 16.32 11.12 25.97
CA TYR A 199 17.38 10.32 26.58
C TYR A 199 18.74 11.03 26.56
N ASN A 200 19.17 11.39 27.77
CA ASN A 200 20.41 12.07 28.19
C ASN A 200 21.69 11.23 28.01
N LEU A 201 21.84 10.54 26.89
CA LEU A 201 23.18 10.16 26.45
C LEU A 201 23.58 11.18 25.41
N SER A 202 24.82 11.65 25.47
CA SER A 202 25.43 12.61 24.54
C SER A 202 25.46 12.17 23.06
N ASN A 203 24.65 11.18 22.69
CA ASN A 203 24.56 10.41 21.45
C ASN A 203 23.08 9.99 21.24
N GLY A 204 22.20 10.84 20.69
CA GLY A 204 20.74 10.60 20.58
C GLY A 204 20.30 9.20 20.09
N GLY A 205 19.02 8.84 20.32
CA GLY A 205 18.47 7.56 19.87
C GLY A 205 18.55 7.42 18.35
N ASN A 206 19.23 6.38 17.85
CA ASN A 206 19.45 6.19 16.42
C ASN A 206 18.46 5.19 15.83
N LEU A 207 17.76 5.60 14.77
CA LEU A 207 17.32 4.67 13.72
C LEU A 207 18.59 4.24 12.95
N ARG A 208 19.20 3.13 13.36
CA ARG A 208 20.36 2.57 12.63
C ARG A 208 19.90 2.13 11.23
N PRO A 209 20.69 2.37 10.16
CA PRO A 209 22.16 2.31 10.12
C PRO A 209 22.88 3.66 10.04
N THR A 210 22.23 4.79 10.31
CA THR A 210 22.86 6.08 10.05
C THR A 210 23.87 6.46 11.14
N ASN A 211 24.98 7.10 10.74
CA ASN A 211 26.03 7.55 11.65
C ASN A 211 25.67 8.86 12.38
N GLU A 212 24.41 9.30 12.26
CA GLU A 212 23.96 10.61 12.68
C GLU A 212 22.80 10.51 13.65
N PHE A 213 22.84 11.38 14.66
CA PHE A 213 21.91 11.33 15.77
C PHE A 213 20.59 12.01 15.42
N TRP A 214 19.50 11.29 15.62
CA TRP A 214 18.16 11.85 15.54
C TRP A 214 17.79 12.41 16.93
N HIS A 215 17.25 13.63 16.96
CA HIS A 215 17.07 14.42 18.18
C HIS A 215 15.60 14.73 18.46
N GLU A 216 15.30 14.99 19.73
CA GLU A 216 13.97 15.45 20.19
C GLU A 216 13.45 16.62 19.34
N ASN A 217 12.14 16.64 19.10
CA ASN A 217 11.43 17.66 18.32
C ASN A 217 11.81 17.74 16.83
N GLN A 218 12.64 16.83 16.33
CA GLN A 218 12.86 16.72 14.89
C GLN A 218 11.63 16.14 14.18
N LEU A 219 11.35 16.68 13.00
CA LEU A 219 10.27 16.26 12.13
C LEU A 219 10.64 14.99 11.38
N ILE A 220 9.81 13.97 11.52
CA ILE A 220 9.88 12.75 10.73
C ILE A 220 8.62 12.57 9.88
N GLY A 221 8.78 11.89 8.76
CA GLY A 221 7.69 11.43 7.90
C GLY A 221 7.75 9.92 7.73
N LEU A 222 6.59 9.28 7.75
CA LEU A 222 6.43 7.83 7.64
C LEU A 222 5.61 7.48 6.40
N ARG A 223 5.99 6.37 5.75
CA ARG A 223 5.23 5.75 4.65
C ARG A 223 5.18 4.25 4.82
N GLN A 224 3.97 3.71 4.90
CA GLN A 224 3.74 2.27 4.87
C GLN A 224 3.59 1.80 3.42
N ASN A 225 4.31 0.73 3.06
CA ASN A 225 4.10 -0.02 1.83
C ASN A 225 4.07 -1.53 2.13
N SER A 226 2.87 -2.09 2.17
CA SER A 226 2.61 -3.49 2.54
C SER A 226 3.29 -3.87 3.86
N GLU A 227 4.40 -4.61 3.82
CA GLU A 227 5.16 -5.07 4.98
C GLU A 227 6.31 -4.13 5.37
N THR A 228 6.53 -3.05 4.63
CA THR A 228 7.62 -2.12 4.88
C THR A 228 7.13 -0.79 5.44
N LEU A 229 7.83 -0.29 6.44
CA LEU A 229 7.64 1.04 7.01
C LEU A 229 8.89 1.86 6.72
N SER A 230 8.78 2.83 5.82
CA SER A 230 9.83 3.82 5.57
C SER A 230 9.68 4.98 6.55
N ILE A 231 10.77 5.34 7.21
CA ILE A 231 10.84 6.46 8.14
C ILE A 231 11.89 7.43 7.61
N THR A 232 11.60 8.72 7.66
CA THR A 232 12.46 9.75 7.06
C THR A 232 12.53 10.98 7.96
N LEU A 233 13.72 11.51 8.16
CA LEU A 233 14.00 12.77 8.83
C LEU A 233 13.92 13.93 7.83
N PHE A 234 13.23 15.01 8.21
CA PHE A 234 13.09 16.23 7.40
C PHE A 234 13.82 17.43 8.00
N SER A 235 13.97 17.51 9.33
CA SER A 235 14.43 18.73 10.02
C SER A 235 15.92 18.72 10.41
N LYS A 236 16.79 18.26 9.52
CA LYS A 236 18.21 18.04 9.80
C LYS A 236 19.04 19.34 9.62
N GLY A 237 18.92 20.26 10.58
CA GLY A 237 19.70 21.52 10.60
C GLY A 237 19.46 22.44 9.38
N SER A 238 18.37 22.20 8.65
CA SER A 238 17.96 22.92 7.45
C SER A 238 16.57 23.51 7.70
N ASP A 239 16.32 24.67 7.11
CA ASP A 239 14.99 25.29 7.05
C ASP A 239 14.15 24.76 5.87
N ASP A 240 14.71 23.85 5.07
CA ASP A 240 13.99 23.14 4.00
C ASP A 240 13.43 21.80 4.51
N PHE A 241 12.10 21.77 4.69
CA PHE A 241 11.34 20.60 5.10
C PHE A 241 10.62 19.92 3.92
N SER A 242 10.84 20.39 2.69
CA SER A 242 10.21 19.80 1.50
C SER A 242 10.88 18.50 1.05
N THR A 243 12.16 18.34 1.40
CA THR A 243 12.99 17.22 0.93
C THR A 243 13.39 16.29 2.08
N PRO A 244 13.11 14.97 1.98
CA PRO A 244 13.73 13.93 2.78
C PRO A 244 15.25 14.11 2.92
N GLN A 245 15.76 14.19 4.14
CA GLN A 245 17.20 14.34 4.39
C GLN A 245 17.87 12.98 4.61
N GLU A 246 17.22 12.12 5.38
CA GLU A 246 17.77 10.85 5.84
C GLU A 246 16.63 9.88 6.16
N GLY A 247 16.84 8.57 6.05
CA GLY A 247 15.77 7.63 6.39
C GLY A 247 16.23 6.19 6.60
N ALA A 248 15.29 5.40 7.12
CA ALA A 248 15.43 3.98 7.35
C ALA A 248 14.22 3.24 6.78
N VAL A 249 14.42 1.98 6.42
CA VAL A 249 13.35 1.07 6.01
C VAL A 249 13.28 -0.05 7.01
N LEU A 250 12.09 -0.22 7.60
CA LEU A 250 11.80 -1.29 8.52
C LEU A 250 10.91 -2.32 7.85
N HIS A 251 11.16 -3.59 8.14
CA HIS A 251 10.42 -4.75 7.63
C HIS A 251 9.58 -5.34 8.75
N ARG A 252 8.30 -5.56 8.49
CA ARG A 252 7.38 -6.16 9.45
C ARG A 252 7.87 -7.58 9.79
N VAL A 253 7.79 -7.91 11.06
CA VAL A 253 8.04 -9.28 11.55
C VAL A 253 6.68 -9.97 11.63
N GLU A 254 6.52 -11.08 10.93
CA GLU A 254 5.35 -11.94 11.10
C GLU A 254 5.44 -12.61 12.47
N GLU A 255 4.34 -12.56 13.24
CA GLU A 255 4.22 -13.37 14.45
C GLU A 255 3.97 -14.82 14.01
N GLU A 256 4.87 -15.74 14.38
CA GLU A 256 4.70 -17.20 14.22
C GLU A 256 3.60 -17.77 15.11
#